data_AF-A0A352GNF3-F1
#
_entry.id   AF-A0A352GNF3-F1
#
_cell.length_a   1.000
_cell.length_b   1.000
_cell.length_c   1.000
_cell.angle_alpha   90.00
_cell.angle_beta   90.00
_cell.angle_gamma   90.00
#
_symmetry.space_group_name_H-M   'P 1'
#
loop_
_entity.id
_entity.type
_entity.pdbx_description
1 polymer ?
#
loop_
_entity_poly.entity_id
_entity_poly.type
_entity_poly.pdbx_seq_one_letter_code
_entity_poly.pdbx_strand_id
1 'polypeptide(L)' 'GDILWDGASVNSLATYDRARRGIAYVPQGREIFPLLTVQENLETGFAGLPAKMRFVPDEVFELFPVLKDMLKRRGGDLSG' A
#
# COMPACT_ATOMS: atom_id res chain seq x y z
N GLY A 1 -21.81 -17.38 7.36
CA GLY A 1 -21.68 -16.99 5.94
C GLY A 1 -20.27 -17.26 5.49
N ASP A 2 -20.06 -17.53 4.22
CA ASP A 2 -18.73 -17.74 3.65
C ASP A 2 -18.33 -16.56 2.75
N ILE A 3 -17.06 -16.18 2.78
CA ILE A 3 -16.49 -15.13 1.92
C ILE A 3 -15.45 -15.81 1.03
N LEU A 4 -15.66 -15.72 -0.28
CA LEU A 4 -14.79 -16.32 -1.28
C LEU A 4 -13.95 -15.22 -1.98
N TRP A 5 -12.67 -15.50 -2.16
CA TRP A 5 -11.74 -14.73 -2.97
C TRP A 5 -11.09 -15.69 -3.97
N ASP A 6 -11.18 -15.39 -5.27
CA ASP A 6 -10.72 -16.27 -6.36
C ASP A 6 -11.23 -17.73 -6.22
N GLY A 7 -12.48 -17.90 -5.77
CA GLY A 7 -13.09 -19.21 -5.57
C GLY A 7 -12.65 -19.96 -4.31
N ALA A 8 -11.78 -19.39 -3.48
CA ALA A 8 -11.34 -19.98 -2.21
C ALA A 8 -11.84 -19.20 -0.99
N SER A 9 -12.28 -19.90 0.06
CA SER A 9 -12.68 -19.25 1.31
C SER A 9 -11.51 -18.53 1.97
N VAL A 10 -11.77 -17.33 2.47
CA VAL A 10 -10.80 -16.51 3.22
C VAL A 10 -11.12 -16.39 4.71
N ASN A 11 -12.22 -17.00 5.15
CA ASN A 11 -12.75 -16.83 6.51
C ASN A 11 -11.75 -17.21 7.61
N SER A 12 -11.04 -18.33 7.45
CA SER A 12 -10.08 -18.85 8.43
C SER A 12 -8.65 -18.34 8.23
N LEU A 13 -8.38 -17.60 7.15
CA LEU A 13 -7.04 -17.10 6.85
C LEU A 13 -6.66 -15.95 7.78
N ALA A 14 -5.42 -15.95 8.25
CA ALA A 14 -4.82 -14.80 8.92
C ALA A 14 -4.72 -13.60 7.96
N THR A 15 -4.70 -12.38 8.51
CA THR A 15 -4.68 -11.14 7.72
C THR A 15 -3.50 -11.05 6.76
N TYR A 16 -2.31 -11.48 7.18
CA TYR A 16 -1.13 -11.50 6.32
C TYR A 16 -1.23 -12.51 5.17
N ASP A 17 -1.95 -13.62 5.35
CA ASP A 17 -2.19 -14.59 4.28
C ASP A 17 -3.22 -14.06 3.27
N ARG A 18 -4.20 -13.28 3.73
CA ARG A 18 -5.13 -12.56 2.85
C ARG A 18 -4.39 -11.51 2.01
N ALA A 19 -3.50 -10.73 2.64
CA ALA A 19 -2.69 -9.73 1.95
C ALA A 19 -1.80 -10.33 0.84
N ARG A 20 -1.16 -11.47 1.11
CA ARG A 20 -0.36 -12.22 0.11
C ARG A 20 -1.18 -12.74 -1.06
N ARG A 21 -2.51 -12.86 -0.92
CA ARG A 21 -3.43 -13.22 -2.00
C ARG A 21 -3.92 -12.02 -2.81
N GLY A 22 -3.37 -10.83 -2.58
CA GLY A 22 -3.71 -9.60 -3.32
C GLY A 22 -4.84 -8.79 -2.69
N ILE A 23 -5.27 -9.12 -1.47
CA ILE A 23 -6.29 -8.34 -0.76
C ILE A 23 -5.62 -7.18 -0.03
N ALA A 24 -5.86 -5.95 -0.47
CA ALA A 24 -5.43 -4.73 0.20
C ALA A 24 -6.59 -4.08 0.97
N TYR A 25 -6.27 -3.36 2.04
CA TYR A 25 -7.23 -2.62 2.86
C TYR A 25 -6.72 -1.20 3.07
N VAL A 26 -7.57 -0.21 2.81
CA VAL A 26 -7.31 1.21 3.07
C VAL A 26 -8.30 1.65 4.15
N PRO A 27 -7.87 1.77 5.42
CA PRO A 27 -8.75 2.17 6.51
C PRO A 27 -9.22 3.63 6.36
N GLN A 28 -10.29 3.96 7.07
CA GLN A 28 -10.73 5.34 7.22
C GLN A 28 -9.67 6.14 8.01
N GLY A 29 -9.33 7.34 7.53
CA GLY A 29 -8.33 8.21 8.16
C GLY A 29 -6.99 8.15 7.43
N ARG A 30 -5.90 8.48 8.14
CA ARG A 30 -4.56 8.61 7.55
C ARG A 30 -3.55 7.67 8.20
N GLU A 31 -3.76 6.37 8.03
CA GLU A 31 -2.85 5.33 8.51
C GLU A 31 -1.62 5.16 7.60
N ILE A 32 -0.92 6.27 7.35
CA ILE A 32 0.43 6.25 6.76
C ILE A 32 1.48 6.26 7.87
N PHE A 33 2.72 5.92 7.57
CA PHE A 33 3.83 6.09 8.51
C PHE A 33 4.30 7.54 8.51
N PRO A 34 3.99 8.35 9.54
CA PRO A 34 4.18 9.81 9.48
C PRO A 34 5.65 10.22 9.48
N LEU A 35 6.53 9.38 10.02
CA LEU A 35 7.97 9.62 10.09
C LEU A 35 8.71 9.25 8.79
N LEU A 36 8.06 8.47 7.92
CA LEU A 36 8.59 8.11 6.62
C LEU A 36 8.26 9.20 5.60
N THR A 37 9.13 9.38 4.61
CA THR A 37 8.87 10.19 3.42
C THR A 37 7.72 9.61 2.59
N VAL A 38 7.17 10.41 1.68
CA VAL A 38 6.19 9.92 0.70
C VAL A 38 6.75 8.74 -0.07
N GLN A 39 8.00 8.84 -0.53
CA GLN A 39 8.66 7.75 -1.24
C GLN A 39 8.71 6.47 -0.39
N GLU A 40 9.21 6.55 0.83
CA GLU A 40 9.34 5.39 1.72
C GLU A 40 7.97 4.78 2.05
N ASN A 41 6.93 5.60 2.24
CA ASN A 41 5.55 5.11 2.42
C ASN A 41 5.08 4.30 1.21
N LEU A 42 5.27 4.81 -0.01
CA LEU A 42 4.91 4.09 -1.24
C LEU A 42 5.67 2.76 -1.35
N GLU A 43 6.97 2.77 -1.05
CA GLU A 43 7.82 1.57 -1.06
C GLU A 43 7.36 0.49 -0.08
N THR A 44 6.76 0.87 1.07
CA THR A 44 6.23 -0.11 2.04
C THR A 44 5.15 -1.02 1.44
N GLY A 45 4.36 -0.52 0.48
CA GLY A 45 3.32 -1.30 -0.21
C GLY A 45 3.89 -2.48 -1.00
N PHE A 46 5.18 -2.45 -1.34
CA PHE A 46 5.84 -3.49 -2.13
C PHE A 46 6.67 -4.45 -1.27
N ALA A 47 6.74 -4.26 0.05
CA ALA A 47 7.57 -5.08 0.94
C ALA A 47 7.25 -6.58 0.87
N GLY A 48 5.99 -6.93 0.56
CA GLY A 48 5.54 -8.31 0.37
C GLY A 48 5.99 -8.98 -0.94
N LEU A 49 6.55 -8.22 -1.89
CA LEU A 49 6.97 -8.73 -3.20
C LEU A 49 8.46 -9.15 -3.21
N PRO A 50 8.87 -10.00 -4.16
CA PRO A 50 10.29 -10.23 -4.47
C PRO A 50 11.04 -8.92 -4.75
N ALA A 51 12.30 -8.83 -4.33
CA ALA A 51 13.11 -7.61 -4.41
C ALA A 51 13.12 -6.95 -5.80
N LYS A 52 13.15 -7.76 -6.87
CA LYS A 52 13.12 -7.28 -8.27
C LYS A 52 11.84 -6.54 -8.68
N MET A 53 10.76 -6.68 -7.90
CA MET A 53 9.46 -6.02 -8.13
C MET A 53 9.18 -4.92 -7.10
N ARG A 54 10.16 -4.56 -6.25
CA ARG A 54 10.01 -3.51 -5.23
C ARG A 54 10.37 -2.15 -5.79
N PHE A 55 9.52 -1.62 -6.64
CA PHE A 55 9.61 -0.25 -7.13
C PHE A 55 8.22 0.34 -7.29
N VAL A 56 8.12 1.66 -7.18
CA VAL A 56 6.87 2.39 -7.40
C VAL A 56 6.67 2.56 -8.91
N PRO A 57 5.60 2.02 -9.52
CA PRO A 57 5.33 2.19 -10.95
C PRO A 57 5.05 3.65 -11.31
N ASP A 58 5.45 4.08 -12.50
CA ASP A 58 5.22 5.43 -12.99
C ASP A 58 3.73 5.80 -13.03
N GLU A 59 2.85 4.82 -13.27
CA GLU A 59 1.39 4.96 -13.26
C GLU A 59 0.87 5.57 -11.94
N VAL A 60 1.49 5.27 -10.80
CA VAL A 60 1.12 5.86 -9.51
C VAL A 60 1.24 7.38 -9.55
N PHE A 61 2.28 7.88 -10.22
CA PHE A 61 2.50 9.31 -10.36
C PHE A 61 1.74 9.95 -11.52
N GLU A 62 1.21 9.16 -12.45
CA GLU A 62 0.25 9.64 -13.44
C GLU A 62 -1.13 9.85 -12.81
N LEU A 63 -1.54 8.91 -11.94
CA LEU A 63 -2.78 9.00 -11.17
C LEU A 63 -2.71 10.08 -10.08
N PHE A 64 -1.56 10.23 -9.44
CA PHE A 64 -1.34 11.21 -8.36
C PHE A 64 -0.10 12.09 -8.64
N PRO A 65 -0.17 13.02 -9.60
CA PRO A 65 0.98 13.84 -10.02
C PRO A 65 1.64 14.60 -8.88
N VAL A 66 0.84 15.06 -7.92
CA VAL A 66 1.30 15.79 -6.73
C VAL A 66 2.33 15.01 -5.89
N LEU A 67 2.33 13.67 -5.96
CA LEU A 67 3.29 12.86 -5.22
C LEU A 67 4.72 13.05 -5.74
N LYS A 68 4.92 13.38 -7.04
CA LYS A 68 6.26 13.62 -7.61
C LYS A 68 6.96 14.77 -6.90
N ASP A 69 6.23 15.84 -6.62
CA ASP A 69 6.76 17.05 -5.97
C ASP A 69 7.00 16.84 -4.47
N MET A 70 6.42 15.78 -3.89
CA MET A 70 6.38 15.53 -2.46
C MET A 70 7.20 14.33 -2.01
N LEU A 71 7.88 13.62 -2.93
CA LEU A 71 8.62 12.38 -2.64
C LEU A 71 9.51 12.46 -1.39
N LYS A 72 10.19 13.59 -1.20
CA LYS A 72 11.13 13.84 -0.09
C LYS A 72 10.47 14.39 1.19
N ARG A 73 9.21 14.80 1.12
CA ARG A 73 8.47 15.32 2.29
C ARG A 73 8.08 14.14 3.18
N ARG A 74 8.06 14.35 4.50
CA ARG A 74 7.53 13.35 5.43
C ARG A 74 6.03 13.26 5.28
N GLY A 75 5.48 12.06 5.45
CA GLY A 75 4.04 11.82 5.46
C GLY A 75 3.37 12.77 6.44
N GLY A 76 3.93 12.93 7.65
CA GLY A 76 3.50 13.86 8.69
C GLY A 76 3.26 15.30 8.24
N ASP A 77 4.00 15.79 7.24
CA ASP A 77 3.98 17.19 6.79
C ASP A 77 2.91 17.48 5.72
N LEU A 78 2.12 16.48 5.32
CA LEU A 78 1.05 16.65 4.32
C LEU A 78 -0.29 16.91 5.00
N SER A 79 -0.99 17.97 4.57
CA SER A 79 -2.39 18.21 4.94
C SER A 79 -3.29 17.20 4.22
N GLY A 80 -4.32 16.71 4.92
CA GLY A 80 -5.35 15.83 4.36
C GLY A 80 -6.29 16.53 3.40
#